data_AF-A0A0G1BDF5-F1
#
_entry.id   AF-A0A0G1BDF5-F1
#
_cell.length_a   1.000
_cell.length_b   1.000
_cell.length_c   1.000
_cell.angle_alpha   90.00
_cell.angle_beta   90.00
_cell.angle_gamma   90.00
#
_symmetry.space_group_name_H-M   'P 1'
#
loop_
_entity.id
_entity.type
_entity.pdbx_description
1 polymer ?
#
loop_
_entity_poly.entity_id
_entity_poly.type
_entity_poly.pdbx_seq_one_letter_code
_entity_poly.pdbx_strand_id
1 'polypeptide(L)'
;MKAKIIQNIKSIILALILMLGVGVVSAVGTWKNPDCGPTGCNTDTPINVSDTIQTKDGGLILGGGLVTGRLNPPYGLIVEKGNVGIGTAAPTRKLTVDIGSPNNIDRDGIQISGSTLNIGLFLENKRMSGTPLWSITSAASGSGFGAGNLVIQRQLSGEQWYGNPDLTSAVFTPSGNMGIGTNAPGAKLEVAGQVKITGGSPGLNKILASSDASGLASWKTKGELGLGSGGGVSFSEEKTKRATSATEVSENLGSTSQYGACFLTKFEVNENGSGAVDKGGCRVYQSEGQWKLGVKSSATEWVECSARCIGQ
;
A
#
# COMPACT_ATOMS: atom_id res chain seq x y z
N MET A 1 61.44 -83.81 -63.43
CA MET A 1 61.10 -83.42 -62.04
C MET A 1 61.28 -81.91 -61.78
N LYS A 2 62.35 -81.26 -62.27
CA LYS A 2 62.63 -79.82 -62.03
C LYS A 2 61.58 -78.82 -62.57
N ALA A 3 60.98 -79.08 -63.74
CA ALA A 3 60.01 -78.14 -64.35
C ALA A 3 58.69 -78.00 -63.56
N LYS A 4 58.15 -79.11 -63.04
CA LYS A 4 56.92 -79.10 -62.20
C LYS A 4 57.12 -78.33 -60.89
N ILE A 5 58.31 -78.42 -60.29
CA ILE A 5 58.63 -77.71 -59.05
C ILE A 5 58.67 -76.20 -59.29
N ILE A 6 59.29 -75.74 -60.38
CA ILE A 6 59.37 -74.31 -60.72
C ILE A 6 57.98 -73.73 -61.00
N GLN A 7 57.10 -74.47 -61.68
CA GLN A 7 55.74 -74.02 -61.97
C GLN A 7 54.90 -73.88 -60.70
N ASN A 8 55.02 -74.82 -59.75
CA ASN A 8 54.32 -74.73 -58.47
C ASN A 8 54.80 -73.55 -57.61
N ILE A 9 56.11 -73.25 -57.62
CA ILE A 9 56.67 -72.09 -56.91
C ILE A 9 56.13 -70.78 -57.50
N LYS A 10 56.04 -70.66 -58.84
CA LYS A 10 55.46 -69.47 -59.49
C LYS A 10 53.99 -69.25 -59.10
N SER A 11 53.20 -70.33 -59.05
CA SER A 11 51.78 -70.25 -58.65
C SER A 11 51.61 -69.84 -57.18
N ILE A 12 52.47 -70.34 -56.28
CA ILE A 12 52.44 -69.97 -54.85
C ILE A 12 52.84 -68.50 -54.66
N ILE A 13 53.88 -68.03 -55.35
CA ILE A 13 54.32 -66.63 -55.30
C ILE A 13 53.20 -65.70 -55.81
N LEU A 14 52.54 -66.07 -56.92
CA LEU A 14 51.42 -65.29 -57.47
C LEU A 14 50.23 -65.22 -56.49
N ALA A 15 49.90 -66.34 -55.83
CA ALA A 15 48.84 -66.38 -54.83
C ALA A 15 49.15 -65.52 -53.59
N LEU A 16 50.42 -65.51 -53.14
CA LEU A 16 50.88 -64.67 -52.04
C LEU A 16 50.81 -63.18 -52.40
N ILE A 17 51.21 -62.80 -53.62
CA ILE A 17 51.11 -61.41 -54.11
C ILE A 17 49.65 -60.96 -54.18
N LEU A 18 48.75 -61.83 -54.67
CA LEU A 18 47.31 -61.52 -54.73
C LEU A 18 46.69 -61.37 -53.33
N MET A 19 47.05 -62.23 -52.37
CA MET A 19 46.57 -62.11 -50.99
C MET A 19 47.10 -60.85 -50.28
N LEU A 20 48.37 -60.50 -50.50
CA LEU A 20 48.94 -59.24 -49.98
C LEU A 20 48.27 -58.02 -50.64
N GLY A 21 48.01 -58.06 -51.95
CA GLY A 21 47.34 -56.97 -52.67
C GLY A 21 45.91 -56.71 -52.20
N VAL A 22 45.13 -57.76 -51.96
CA VAL A 22 43.75 -57.64 -51.44
C VAL A 22 43.73 -57.16 -49.99
N GLY A 23 44.69 -57.59 -49.17
CA GLY A 23 44.83 -57.13 -47.77
C GLY A 23 45.24 -55.66 -47.63
N VAL A 24 45.98 -55.11 -48.61
CA VAL A 24 46.34 -53.69 -48.61
C VAL A 24 45.15 -52.80 -48.97
N VAL A 25 44.25 -53.27 -49.86
CA VAL A 25 43.04 -52.51 -50.25
C VAL A 25 42.00 -52.46 -49.12
N SER A 26 41.88 -53.52 -48.32
CA SER A 26 40.98 -53.53 -47.15
C SER A 26 41.55 -52.78 -45.92
N ALA A 27 42.85 -52.45 -45.91
CA ALA A 27 43.47 -51.63 -44.87
C ALA A 27 43.42 -50.11 -45.17
N VAL A 28 43.07 -49.69 -46.39
CA VAL A 28 42.96 -48.28 -46.80
C VAL A 28 41.52 -47.76 -46.96
N GLY A 29 40.50 -48.57 -46.68
CA GLY A 29 39.13 -48.09 -46.43
C GLY A 29 38.84 -48.18 -44.94
N THR A 30 38.61 -47.11 -44.18
CA THR A 30 37.67 -46.02 -44.43
C THR A 30 38.15 -44.73 -43.74
N TRP A 31 39.00 -43.94 -44.40
CA TRP A 31 39.15 -42.55 -43.96
C TRP A 31 37.87 -41.78 -44.35
N LYS A 32 37.01 -41.51 -43.36
CA LYS A 32 35.84 -40.65 -43.53
C LYS A 32 36.30 -39.20 -43.41
N ASN A 33 36.05 -38.39 -44.43
CA ASN A 33 36.28 -36.94 -44.35
C ASN A 33 35.53 -36.34 -43.15
N PRO A 34 36.04 -35.26 -42.52
CA PRO A 34 35.30 -34.52 -41.51
C PRO A 34 33.92 -34.14 -42.05
N ASP A 35 32.86 -34.37 -41.26
CA ASP A 35 31.48 -34.23 -41.73
C ASP A 35 31.09 -32.75 -42.02
N CYS A 36 31.89 -31.76 -41.57
CA CYS A 36 31.84 -30.39 -42.09
C CYS A 36 33.11 -29.58 -41.77
N GLY A 37 33.30 -28.46 -42.48
CA GLY A 37 34.46 -27.58 -42.32
C GLY A 37 34.43 -26.76 -41.01
N PRO A 38 35.59 -26.34 -40.47
CA PRO A 38 35.64 -25.40 -39.35
C PRO A 38 34.89 -24.11 -39.72
N THR A 39 34.00 -23.55 -38.89
CA THR A 39 33.65 -23.88 -37.49
C THR A 39 32.35 -24.68 -37.33
N GLY A 40 31.72 -25.15 -38.42
CA GLY A 40 30.35 -25.69 -38.39
C GLY A 40 30.16 -27.01 -37.64
N CYS A 41 31.24 -27.72 -37.32
CA CYS A 41 31.24 -29.01 -36.59
C CYS A 41 32.00 -28.92 -35.26
N ASN A 42 32.40 -27.72 -34.86
CA ASN A 42 33.05 -27.54 -33.58
C ASN A 42 31.99 -27.52 -32.49
N THR A 43 32.28 -28.17 -31.36
CA THR A 43 31.51 -27.93 -30.15
C THR A 43 31.60 -26.45 -29.81
N ASP A 44 30.48 -25.84 -29.44
CA ASP A 44 30.43 -24.42 -29.07
C ASP A 44 31.56 -24.07 -28.10
N THR A 45 32.20 -22.92 -28.33
CA THR A 45 33.32 -22.49 -27.47
C THR A 45 32.90 -22.44 -26.00
N PRO A 46 33.71 -22.91 -25.05
CA PRO A 46 33.38 -22.79 -23.63
C PRO A 46 33.12 -21.34 -23.23
N ILE A 47 32.32 -21.13 -22.19
CA ILE A 47 32.31 -19.84 -21.50
C ILE A 47 33.70 -19.61 -20.92
N ASN A 48 34.31 -18.46 -21.24
CA ASN A 48 35.66 -18.10 -20.88
C ASN A 48 35.67 -16.83 -20.01
N VAL A 49 36.80 -16.57 -19.37
CA VAL A 49 36.97 -15.49 -18.38
C VAL A 49 37.65 -14.25 -18.98
N SER A 50 37.36 -13.89 -20.23
CA SER A 50 37.90 -12.69 -20.88
C SER A 50 36.97 -11.48 -20.75
N ASP A 51 37.49 -10.27 -21.03
CA ASP A 51 36.69 -9.04 -21.10
C ASP A 51 35.82 -8.95 -22.37
N THR A 52 35.88 -9.95 -23.24
CA THR A 52 35.03 -10.02 -24.44
C THR A 52 33.68 -10.59 -24.06
N ILE A 53 32.60 -9.83 -24.33
CA ILE A 53 31.23 -10.30 -24.10
C ILE A 53 30.99 -11.58 -24.92
N GLN A 54 30.56 -12.64 -24.25
CA GLN A 54 30.14 -13.87 -24.89
C GLN A 54 28.61 -14.00 -24.82
N THR A 55 27.99 -14.16 -25.98
CA THR A 55 26.58 -14.54 -26.10
C THR A 55 26.51 -16.03 -26.46
N LYS A 56 25.64 -16.77 -25.78
CA LYS A 56 25.34 -18.17 -26.07
C LYS A 56 23.83 -18.30 -26.26
N ASP A 57 23.41 -19.04 -27.28
CA ASP A 57 22.00 -19.20 -27.61
C ASP A 57 21.23 -20.04 -26.57
N GLY A 58 21.97 -20.82 -25.76
CA GLY A 58 21.43 -21.57 -24.62
C GLY A 58 21.59 -20.86 -23.27
N GLY A 59 20.72 -21.19 -22.31
CA GLY A 59 20.81 -20.69 -20.94
C GLY A 59 22.08 -21.16 -20.22
N LEU A 60 22.64 -20.29 -19.37
CA LEU A 60 23.78 -20.64 -18.51
C LEU A 60 23.31 -21.54 -17.35
N ILE A 61 23.58 -22.84 -17.45
CA ILE A 61 23.31 -23.81 -16.37
C ILE A 61 24.61 -24.05 -15.61
N LEU A 62 24.69 -23.58 -14.37
CA LEU A 62 25.80 -23.86 -13.46
C LEU A 62 25.37 -24.94 -12.46
N GLY A 63 26.07 -26.08 -12.51
CA GLY A 63 26.02 -27.08 -11.44
C GLY A 63 25.20 -28.36 -11.66
N GLY A 64 24.64 -28.65 -12.84
CA GLY A 64 24.05 -29.99 -13.06
C GLY A 64 23.63 -30.28 -14.49
N GLY A 65 24.13 -31.38 -15.06
CA GLY A 65 23.59 -31.97 -16.27
C GLY A 65 22.13 -32.41 -16.07
N LEU A 66 21.33 -32.34 -17.13
CA LEU A 66 19.96 -32.87 -17.14
C LEU A 66 20.01 -34.40 -16.96
N VAL A 67 19.92 -34.86 -15.72
CA VAL A 67 19.71 -36.28 -15.43
C VAL A 67 18.30 -36.43 -14.89
N THR A 68 17.48 -37.14 -15.67
CA THR A 68 16.13 -37.57 -15.30
C THR A 68 16.16 -38.18 -13.90
N GLY A 69 15.52 -37.52 -12.93
CA GLY A 69 15.32 -38.09 -11.59
C GLY A 69 16.41 -37.74 -10.55
N ARG A 70 16.66 -36.44 -10.36
CA ARG A 70 17.07 -35.82 -9.07
C ARG A 70 18.48 -36.19 -8.52
N LEU A 71 19.46 -35.32 -8.78
CA LEU A 71 20.20 -34.55 -7.76
C LEU A 71 20.62 -33.20 -8.38
N ASN A 72 19.81 -32.18 -8.09
CA ASN A 72 20.04 -30.76 -8.36
C ASN A 72 21.17 -30.29 -7.43
N PRO A 73 22.18 -29.52 -7.86
CA PRO A 73 23.01 -28.79 -6.89
C PRO A 73 22.06 -27.97 -6.00
N PRO A 74 22.25 -27.91 -4.67
CA PRO A 74 21.33 -27.19 -3.77
C PRO A 74 21.23 -25.68 -4.05
N TYR A 75 22.08 -25.16 -4.94
CA TYR A 75 22.22 -23.75 -5.27
C TYR A 75 22.40 -23.57 -6.79
N GLY A 76 21.77 -22.52 -7.36
CA GLY A 76 21.91 -22.12 -8.77
C GLY A 76 23.14 -21.24 -9.02
N LEU A 77 22.99 -20.15 -9.78
CA LEU A 77 24.06 -19.16 -9.96
C LEU A 77 24.49 -18.57 -8.60
N ILE A 78 25.69 -18.93 -8.13
CA ILE A 78 26.34 -18.32 -6.96
C ILE A 78 27.36 -17.29 -7.44
N VAL A 79 27.19 -16.05 -7.03
CA VAL A 79 28.17 -14.97 -7.24
C VAL A 79 28.75 -14.59 -5.87
N GLU A 80 29.83 -15.28 -5.49
CA GLU A 80 30.47 -15.11 -4.17
C GLU A 80 31.10 -13.71 -4.03
N LYS A 81 31.57 -13.14 -5.14
CA LYS A 81 32.21 -11.82 -5.22
C LYS A 81 31.68 -11.05 -6.42
N GLY A 82 31.69 -9.72 -6.35
CA GLY A 82 31.13 -8.85 -7.41
C GLY A 82 29.63 -8.59 -7.28
N ASN A 83 29.02 -8.11 -8.36
CA ASN A 83 27.62 -7.73 -8.48
C ASN A 83 26.98 -8.46 -9.67
N VAL A 84 25.68 -8.74 -9.60
CA VAL A 84 24.88 -9.27 -10.72
C VAL A 84 24.09 -8.14 -11.37
N GLY A 85 24.34 -7.90 -12.65
CA GLY A 85 23.52 -7.03 -13.49
C GLY A 85 22.57 -7.86 -14.36
N ILE A 86 21.28 -7.55 -14.34
CA ILE A 86 20.30 -8.06 -15.31
C ILE A 86 19.82 -6.85 -16.10
N GLY A 87 20.03 -6.84 -17.42
CA GLY A 87 19.69 -5.70 -18.28
C GLY A 87 20.65 -4.50 -18.20
N THR A 88 21.71 -4.57 -17.40
CA THR A 88 22.77 -3.54 -17.32
C THR A 88 24.16 -4.17 -17.22
N ALA A 89 25.14 -3.55 -17.88
CA ALA A 89 26.55 -3.93 -17.81
C ALA A 89 27.30 -3.25 -16.64
N ALA A 90 26.67 -2.30 -15.93
CA ALA A 90 27.30 -1.51 -14.87
C ALA A 90 26.51 -1.58 -13.55
N PRO A 91 26.40 -2.77 -12.91
CA PRO A 91 25.63 -2.91 -11.68
C PRO A 91 26.30 -2.17 -10.50
N THR A 92 25.58 -1.23 -9.90
CA THR A 92 26.06 -0.41 -8.77
C THR A 92 25.80 -1.05 -7.39
N ARG A 93 25.00 -2.11 -7.36
CA ARG A 93 24.71 -2.91 -6.16
C ARG A 93 24.77 -4.40 -6.47
N LYS A 94 24.79 -5.22 -5.41
CA LYS A 94 24.94 -6.68 -5.47
C LYS A 94 23.99 -7.37 -6.45
N LEU A 95 22.76 -6.88 -6.56
CA LEU A 95 21.84 -7.17 -7.65
C LEU A 95 21.35 -5.84 -8.20
N THR A 96 21.54 -5.62 -9.50
CA THR A 96 20.97 -4.50 -10.23
C THR A 96 20.14 -5.07 -11.37
N VAL A 97 18.87 -4.70 -11.44
CA VAL A 97 17.99 -5.03 -12.57
C VAL A 97 17.64 -3.72 -13.24
N ASP A 98 18.04 -3.56 -14.50
CA ASP A 98 17.80 -2.38 -15.31
C ASP A 98 16.89 -2.75 -16.48
N ILE A 99 15.87 -1.93 -16.69
CA ILE A 99 14.76 -2.22 -17.59
C ILE A 99 14.83 -1.22 -18.73
N GLY A 100 15.57 -1.61 -19.77
CA GLY A 100 16.03 -0.72 -20.85
C GLY A 100 14.99 -0.32 -21.91
N SER A 101 13.68 -0.37 -21.66
CA SER A 101 12.68 0.05 -22.65
C SER A 101 11.58 0.92 -22.06
N PRO A 102 11.41 2.17 -22.52
CA PRO A 102 10.40 3.11 -21.99
C PRO A 102 8.96 2.75 -22.36
N ASN A 103 8.74 1.74 -23.21
CA ASN A 103 7.45 1.51 -23.86
C ASN A 103 6.82 0.14 -23.57
N ASN A 104 7.40 -0.67 -22.67
CA ASN A 104 6.83 -1.96 -22.33
C ASN A 104 6.10 -1.89 -20.99
N ILE A 105 4.79 -2.12 -21.03
CA ILE A 105 3.87 -2.20 -19.88
C ILE A 105 3.84 -3.61 -19.25
N ASP A 106 4.57 -4.55 -19.84
CA ASP A 106 4.76 -5.89 -19.28
C ASP A 106 5.73 -5.86 -18.09
N ARG A 107 5.66 -6.91 -17.26
CA ARG A 107 6.34 -7.03 -15.95
C ARG A 107 7.87 -7.16 -16.08
N ASP A 108 8.55 -6.23 -16.72
CA ASP A 108 9.98 -6.30 -17.04
C ASP A 108 10.93 -6.18 -15.82
N GLY A 109 10.42 -6.29 -14.60
CA GLY A 109 11.17 -6.23 -13.35
C GLY A 109 11.43 -7.59 -12.68
N ILE A 110 11.71 -7.56 -11.38
CA ILE A 110 11.85 -8.79 -10.58
C ILE A 110 10.45 -9.38 -10.36
N GLN A 111 10.06 -10.34 -11.18
CA GLN A 111 8.86 -11.13 -10.93
C GLN A 111 9.13 -12.17 -9.86
N ILE A 112 8.40 -12.08 -8.74
CA ILE A 112 8.34 -13.13 -7.73
C ILE A 112 6.96 -13.76 -7.83
N SER A 113 6.90 -15.02 -8.25
CA SER A 113 5.65 -15.76 -8.41
C SER A 113 5.74 -17.14 -7.76
N GLY A 114 4.61 -17.64 -7.31
CA GLY A 114 4.44 -18.98 -6.76
C GLY A 114 2.96 -19.33 -6.67
N SER A 115 2.66 -20.56 -6.30
CA SER A 115 1.29 -21.08 -6.13
C SER A 115 0.94 -21.38 -4.66
N THR A 116 1.85 -21.06 -3.73
CA THR A 116 1.69 -21.26 -2.30
C THR A 116 1.21 -19.99 -1.60
N LEU A 117 0.90 -20.10 -0.30
CA LEU A 117 0.57 -18.94 0.53
C LEU A 117 1.73 -17.94 0.56
N ASN A 118 1.40 -16.67 0.29
CA ASN A 118 2.26 -15.49 0.37
C ASN A 118 3.58 -15.61 -0.39
N ILE A 119 3.65 -14.96 -1.54
CA ILE A 119 4.90 -14.81 -2.29
C ILE A 119 5.41 -13.40 -2.12
N GLY A 120 6.70 -13.22 -1.88
CA GLY A 120 7.24 -11.89 -1.66
C GLY A 120 8.73 -11.82 -1.48
N LEU A 121 9.17 -10.60 -1.22
CA LEU A 121 10.54 -10.26 -0.85
C LEU A 121 10.68 -10.29 0.67
N PHE A 122 11.69 -10.99 1.16
CA PHE A 122 12.00 -11.14 2.57
C PHE A 122 13.28 -10.38 2.90
N LEU A 123 13.27 -9.61 3.97
CA LEU A 123 14.37 -8.78 4.44
C LEU A 123 14.69 -9.20 5.88
N GLU A 124 15.87 -9.78 6.06
CA GLU A 124 16.33 -10.30 7.35
C GLU A 124 17.64 -9.62 7.75
N ASN A 125 17.73 -9.16 9.00
CA ASN A 125 18.97 -8.63 9.56
C ASN A 125 19.62 -9.64 10.51
N LYS A 126 20.45 -10.53 9.96
CA LYS A 126 21.11 -11.61 10.72
C LYS A 126 22.13 -11.15 11.76
N ARG A 127 22.41 -9.85 11.88
CA ARG A 127 23.40 -9.34 12.85
C ARG A 127 22.95 -9.52 14.31
N MET A 128 21.65 -9.71 14.57
CA MET A 128 21.11 -9.85 15.93
C MET A 128 20.16 -11.04 16.00
N SER A 129 20.36 -11.91 16.99
CA SER A 129 19.44 -13.01 17.32
C SER A 129 18.06 -12.46 17.71
N GLY A 130 16.98 -13.07 17.21
CA GLY A 130 15.61 -12.63 17.47
C GLY A 130 15.16 -11.38 16.72
N THR A 131 15.90 -10.95 15.69
CA THR A 131 15.44 -9.83 14.86
C THR A 131 14.20 -10.19 14.08
N PRO A 132 13.28 -9.23 13.91
CA PRO A 132 12.14 -9.46 13.07
C PRO A 132 12.55 -9.62 11.61
N LEU A 133 11.99 -10.64 10.96
CA LEU A 133 11.98 -10.72 9.51
C LEU A 133 10.91 -9.77 8.98
N TRP A 134 11.28 -8.92 8.02
CA TRP A 134 10.33 -8.08 7.30
C TRP A 134 9.98 -8.70 5.96
N SER A 135 8.73 -8.56 5.53
CA SER A 135 8.34 -8.99 4.20
C SER A 135 7.42 -8.01 3.50
N ILE A 136 7.53 -8.03 2.18
CA ILE A 136 6.61 -7.38 1.24
C ILE A 136 6.01 -8.51 0.41
N THR A 137 4.74 -8.86 0.66
CA THR A 137 4.12 -10.05 0.07
C THR A 137 2.82 -9.74 -0.65
N SER A 138 2.52 -10.51 -1.68
CA SER A 138 1.18 -10.61 -2.24
C SER A 138 0.42 -11.70 -1.49
N ALA A 139 -0.68 -11.31 -0.84
CA ALA A 139 -1.50 -12.18 -0.03
C ALA A 139 -2.30 -13.16 -0.90
N ALA A 140 -2.27 -14.45 -0.57
CA ALA A 140 -3.06 -15.48 -1.25
C ALA A 140 -4.50 -15.56 -0.69
N SER A 141 -5.38 -16.31 -1.36
CA SER A 141 -6.66 -16.73 -0.78
C SER A 141 -6.42 -17.58 0.45
N GLY A 142 -7.16 -17.30 1.52
CA GLY A 142 -6.81 -17.83 2.82
C GLY A 142 -5.37 -17.47 3.15
N SER A 143 -5.05 -16.16 3.16
CA SER A 143 -3.89 -15.50 3.83
C SER A 143 -4.24 -14.86 5.18
N GLY A 144 -5.54 -14.71 5.48
CA GLY A 144 -6.03 -13.92 6.59
C GLY A 144 -5.84 -12.42 6.39
N PHE A 145 -5.28 -11.98 5.25
CA PHE A 145 -5.06 -10.57 4.93
C PHE A 145 -5.89 -10.08 3.75
N GLY A 146 -6.72 -10.94 3.16
CA GLY A 146 -7.47 -10.67 1.93
C GLY A 146 -6.66 -11.04 0.69
N ALA A 147 -7.26 -11.82 -0.21
CA ALA A 147 -6.58 -12.29 -1.42
C ALA A 147 -6.21 -11.12 -2.35
N GLY A 148 -4.99 -11.14 -2.89
CA GLY A 148 -4.48 -10.12 -3.81
C GLY A 148 -3.99 -8.84 -3.14
N ASN A 149 -4.12 -8.70 -1.82
CA ASN A 149 -3.61 -7.55 -1.11
C ASN A 149 -2.08 -7.56 -1.06
N LEU A 150 -1.46 -6.39 -1.19
CA LEU A 150 -0.05 -6.20 -0.88
C LEU A 150 0.09 -5.97 0.62
N VAL A 151 0.94 -6.75 1.28
CA VAL A 151 1.11 -6.73 2.74
C VAL A 151 2.55 -6.38 3.09
N ILE A 152 2.70 -5.40 3.98
CA ILE A 152 3.96 -5.08 4.66
C ILE A 152 3.82 -5.53 6.11
N GLN A 153 4.64 -6.49 6.50
CA GLN A 153 4.54 -7.09 7.83
C GLN A 153 5.92 -7.38 8.43
N ARG A 154 5.88 -7.50 9.76
CA ARG A 154 7.01 -7.86 10.59
C ARG A 154 6.72 -9.21 11.26
N GLN A 155 7.67 -10.13 11.25
CA GLN A 155 7.57 -11.40 11.94
C GLN A 155 8.59 -11.46 13.08
N LEU A 156 8.16 -11.67 14.32
CA LEU A 156 9.07 -12.05 15.40
C LEU A 156 9.23 -13.58 15.48
N SER A 157 10.35 -14.04 16.04
CA SER A 157 10.57 -15.47 16.29
C SER A 157 9.48 -16.02 17.22
N GLY A 158 8.75 -17.04 16.77
CA GLY A 158 7.69 -17.71 17.55
C GLY A 158 6.28 -17.17 17.32
N GLU A 159 6.10 -16.13 16.49
CA GLU A 159 4.79 -15.60 16.11
C GLU A 159 4.26 -16.26 14.82
N GLN A 160 2.95 -16.50 14.76
CA GLN A 160 2.29 -17.08 13.61
C GLN A 160 2.37 -16.11 12.40
N TRP A 161 2.90 -16.60 11.28
CA TRP A 161 3.14 -15.86 10.01
C TRP A 161 1.91 -15.20 9.38
N TYR A 162 0.71 -15.53 9.87
CA TYR A 162 -0.49 -15.51 9.05
C TYR A 162 -1.68 -14.96 9.80
N GLY A 163 -2.38 -14.00 9.17
CA GLY A 163 -3.68 -13.47 9.60
C GLY A 163 -3.66 -12.70 10.92
N ASN A 164 -2.49 -12.30 11.43
CA ASN A 164 -2.40 -11.50 12.65
C ASN A 164 -2.35 -9.99 12.31
N PRO A 165 -3.46 -9.25 12.47
CA PRO A 165 -3.49 -7.81 12.20
C PRO A 165 -2.55 -7.03 13.13
N ASP A 166 -2.24 -7.54 14.32
CA ASP A 166 -1.34 -6.90 15.29
C ASP A 166 0.13 -6.89 14.81
N LEU A 167 0.48 -7.74 13.85
CA LEU A 167 1.81 -7.81 13.20
C LEU A 167 1.86 -7.06 11.87
N THR A 168 0.69 -6.63 11.39
CA THR A 168 0.53 -5.99 10.09
C THR A 168 0.84 -4.51 10.21
N SER A 169 1.92 -4.08 9.57
CA SER A 169 2.26 -2.65 9.56
C SER A 169 1.39 -1.90 8.55
N ALA A 170 1.15 -2.48 7.37
CA ALA A 170 0.22 -1.92 6.39
C ALA A 170 -0.29 -2.98 5.40
N VAL A 171 -1.54 -2.81 4.96
CA VAL A 171 -2.17 -3.55 3.85
C VAL A 171 -2.58 -2.57 2.77
N PHE A 172 -2.29 -2.89 1.51
CA PHE A 172 -2.79 -2.18 0.34
C PHE A 172 -3.69 -3.12 -0.46
N THR A 173 -4.94 -2.73 -0.65
CA THR A 173 -5.91 -3.54 -1.37
C THR A 173 -5.81 -3.31 -2.88
N PRO A 174 -6.24 -4.25 -3.73
CA PRO A 174 -6.41 -4.03 -5.17
C PRO A 174 -7.36 -2.88 -5.50
N SER A 175 -8.29 -2.53 -4.59
CA SER A 175 -9.18 -1.36 -4.72
C SER A 175 -8.51 -0.02 -4.38
N GLY A 176 -7.22 -0.04 -4.01
CA GLY A 176 -6.43 1.15 -3.70
C GLY A 176 -6.76 1.75 -2.33
N ASN A 177 -7.15 0.92 -1.35
CA ASN A 177 -7.29 1.33 0.05
C ASN A 177 -6.04 0.92 0.83
N MET A 178 -5.65 1.73 1.81
CA MET A 178 -4.58 1.44 2.75
C MET A 178 -5.15 1.20 4.14
N GLY A 179 -4.84 0.06 4.73
CA GLY A 179 -5.13 -0.27 6.13
C GLY A 179 -3.86 -0.28 6.98
N ILE A 180 -3.88 0.36 8.15
CA ILE A 180 -2.83 0.25 9.19
C ILE A 180 -3.48 -0.42 10.41
N GLY A 181 -3.00 -1.59 10.81
CA GLY A 181 -3.61 -2.41 11.86
C GLY A 181 -4.95 -3.05 11.47
N THR A 182 -5.38 -2.93 10.20
CA THR A 182 -6.58 -3.59 9.65
C THR A 182 -6.26 -4.14 8.27
N ASN A 183 -6.83 -5.31 7.96
CA ASN A 183 -6.70 -6.00 6.67
C ASN A 183 -7.92 -5.78 5.75
N ALA A 184 -8.97 -5.12 6.25
CA ALA A 184 -10.22 -4.88 5.53
C ALA A 184 -10.63 -3.40 5.65
N PRO A 185 -9.81 -2.46 5.15
CA PRO A 185 -10.11 -1.03 5.24
C PRO A 185 -11.39 -0.68 4.45
N GLY A 186 -12.37 -0.09 5.15
CA GLY A 186 -13.62 0.44 4.59
C GLY A 186 -13.48 1.83 3.97
N ALA A 187 -12.36 2.51 4.18
CA ALA A 187 -12.03 3.81 3.60
C ALA A 187 -10.68 3.78 2.86
N LYS A 188 -10.36 4.86 2.12
CA LYS A 188 -9.09 4.97 1.37
C LYS A 188 -7.86 4.87 2.27
N LEU A 189 -7.96 5.41 3.48
CA LEU A 189 -7.01 5.19 4.56
C LEU A 189 -7.81 4.86 5.82
N GLU A 190 -7.54 3.72 6.42
CA GLU A 190 -8.10 3.33 7.71
C GLU A 190 -7.00 2.91 8.67
N VAL A 191 -7.01 3.51 9.87
CA VAL A 191 -6.07 3.18 10.94
C VAL A 191 -6.87 2.58 12.08
N ALA A 192 -6.68 1.29 12.34
CA ALA A 192 -7.21 0.62 13.52
C ALA A 192 -6.32 0.97 14.73
N GLY A 193 -6.48 2.17 15.26
CA GLY A 193 -5.69 2.68 16.39
C GLY A 193 -5.63 4.20 16.45
N GLN A 194 -4.77 4.72 17.33
CA GLN A 194 -4.54 6.16 17.47
C GLN A 194 -3.54 6.67 16.44
N VAL A 195 -3.75 7.90 15.95
CA VAL A 195 -2.82 8.59 15.05
C VAL A 195 -2.11 9.70 15.82
N LYS A 196 -0.77 9.64 15.86
CA LYS A 196 0.08 10.73 16.37
C LYS A 196 0.59 11.59 15.22
N ILE A 197 0.24 12.88 15.21
CA ILE A 197 0.68 13.84 14.19
C ILE A 197 1.66 14.82 14.83
N THR A 198 2.89 14.87 14.33
CA THR A 198 3.98 15.71 14.89
C THR A 198 4.24 16.99 14.10
N GLY A 199 3.75 17.09 12.86
CA GLY A 199 3.89 18.29 12.02
C GLY A 199 2.94 19.42 12.41
N GLY A 200 3.28 20.66 12.04
CA GLY A 200 2.39 21.83 12.15
C GLY A 200 2.26 22.46 13.54
N SER A 201 3.19 22.21 14.46
CA SER A 201 3.18 22.71 15.86
C SER A 201 1.98 22.20 16.70
N PRO A 202 1.88 20.87 16.89
CA PRO A 202 0.90 20.28 17.82
C PRO A 202 1.07 20.86 19.22
N GLY A 203 -0.02 20.96 19.96
CA GLY A 203 -0.01 21.48 21.32
C GLY A 203 -1.19 20.96 22.12
N LEU A 204 -1.06 20.95 23.45
CA LEU A 204 -2.16 20.57 24.34
C LEU A 204 -3.39 21.43 24.05
N ASN A 205 -4.56 20.80 23.96
CA ASN A 205 -5.84 21.46 23.67
C ASN A 205 -5.93 22.16 22.30
N LYS A 206 -5.00 21.90 21.37
CA LYS A 206 -5.17 22.30 19.97
C LYS A 206 -6.01 21.27 19.22
N ILE A 207 -6.76 21.77 18.24
CA ILE A 207 -7.60 20.99 17.34
C ILE A 207 -6.95 21.06 15.96
N LEU A 208 -6.94 19.93 15.25
CA LEU A 208 -6.55 19.90 13.85
C LEU A 208 -7.74 20.35 13.01
N ALA A 209 -7.61 21.46 12.31
CA ALA A 209 -8.68 22.05 11.50
C ALA A 209 -8.18 22.37 10.10
N SER A 210 -9.08 22.29 9.11
CA SER A 210 -8.76 22.75 7.76
C SER A 210 -8.39 24.23 7.78
N SER A 211 -7.29 24.57 7.13
CA SER A 211 -6.74 25.91 6.98
C SER A 211 -7.11 26.55 5.64
N ASP A 212 -7.56 25.75 4.67
CA ASP A 212 -8.03 26.21 3.37
C ASP A 212 -9.15 25.31 2.81
N ALA A 213 -9.65 25.67 1.62
CA ALA A 213 -10.68 24.92 0.91
C ALA A 213 -10.16 23.65 0.21
N SER A 214 -8.85 23.41 0.17
CA SER A 214 -8.23 22.22 -0.40
C SER A 214 -8.04 21.08 0.61
N GLY A 215 -8.31 21.35 1.90
CA GLY A 215 -8.22 20.37 2.98
C GLY A 215 -6.87 20.35 3.70
N LEU A 216 -6.01 21.36 3.49
CA LEU A 216 -4.76 21.45 4.24
C LEU A 216 -5.06 21.67 5.71
N ALA A 217 -4.67 20.75 6.59
CA ALA A 217 -4.96 20.87 8.02
C ALA A 217 -3.83 21.56 8.80
N SER A 218 -4.17 22.37 9.80
CA SER A 218 -3.23 23.02 10.72
C SER A 218 -3.73 22.96 12.17
N TRP A 219 -2.80 23.00 13.13
CA TRP A 219 -3.15 22.99 14.55
C TRP A 219 -3.61 24.36 15.00
N LYS A 220 -4.88 24.45 15.38
CA LYS A 220 -5.53 25.67 15.87
C LYS A 220 -5.85 25.55 17.35
N THR A 221 -5.65 26.64 18.07
CA THR A 221 -6.20 26.81 19.42
C THR A 221 -7.72 26.92 19.34
N LYS A 222 -8.40 26.69 20.46
CA LYS A 222 -9.85 26.94 20.55
C LYS A 222 -10.18 28.41 20.25
N GLY A 223 -9.30 29.35 20.61
CA GLY A 223 -9.49 30.79 20.34
C GLY A 223 -9.47 31.12 18.84
N GLU A 224 -8.53 30.55 18.08
CA GLU A 224 -8.45 30.73 16.62
C GLU A 224 -9.67 30.19 15.87
N LEU A 225 -10.36 29.21 16.44
CA LEU A 225 -11.60 28.63 15.88
C LEU A 225 -12.87 29.28 16.43
N GLY A 226 -12.77 30.27 17.33
CA GLY A 226 -13.93 30.85 18.02
C GLY A 226 -14.61 29.89 19.02
N LEU A 227 -13.98 28.77 19.37
CA LEU A 227 -14.49 27.73 20.29
C LEU A 227 -14.12 28.02 21.77
N GLY A 228 -13.48 29.14 22.06
CA GLY A 228 -12.78 29.39 23.34
C GLY A 228 -13.25 30.59 24.17
N SER A 229 -14.20 31.40 23.70
CA SER A 229 -14.68 32.57 24.47
C SER A 229 -16.19 32.71 24.36
N GLY A 230 -16.94 32.13 25.29
CA GLY A 230 -18.27 32.61 25.72
C GLY A 230 -19.25 33.08 24.64
N GLY A 231 -19.22 32.50 23.44
CA GLY A 231 -20.07 32.84 22.30
C GLY A 231 -20.96 31.69 21.85
N GLY A 232 -21.01 30.60 22.63
CA GLY A 232 -22.32 29.99 22.82
C GLY A 232 -23.25 31.07 23.37
N VAL A 233 -24.55 30.95 23.12
CA VAL A 233 -25.54 31.62 23.96
C VAL A 233 -25.14 31.29 25.40
N SER A 234 -24.48 32.24 26.05
CA SER A 234 -24.18 32.17 27.46
C SER A 234 -25.54 32.42 28.08
N PHE A 235 -26.26 31.35 28.44
CA PHE A 235 -27.19 31.47 29.53
C PHE A 235 -26.30 31.83 30.71
N SER A 236 -26.15 33.14 30.99
CA SER A 236 -25.71 33.53 32.31
C SER A 236 -26.58 32.72 33.25
N GLU A 237 -25.99 31.96 34.17
CA GLU A 237 -26.75 31.49 35.33
C GLU A 237 -27.57 32.68 35.77
N GLU A 238 -28.89 32.59 35.54
CA GLU A 238 -29.74 33.75 35.64
C GLU A 238 -29.69 34.09 37.13
N LYS A 239 -28.91 35.12 37.44
CA LYS A 239 -29.13 35.92 38.62
C LYS A 239 -30.59 36.29 38.52
N THR A 240 -31.41 35.57 39.26
CA THR A 240 -32.76 35.96 39.61
C THR A 240 -32.62 37.31 40.30
N LYS A 241 -32.59 38.39 39.51
CA LYS A 241 -32.74 39.74 40.03
C LYS A 241 -34.21 39.83 40.38
N ARG A 242 -34.53 39.40 41.61
CA ARG A 242 -35.80 39.66 42.26
C ARG A 242 -35.88 41.17 42.43
N ALA A 243 -36.45 41.86 41.44
CA ALA A 243 -36.75 43.28 41.55
C ALA A 243 -37.81 43.45 42.64
N THR A 244 -37.39 43.93 43.81
CA THR A 244 -38.26 44.22 44.96
C THR A 244 -38.83 45.65 44.91
N SER A 245 -38.71 46.36 43.79
CA SER A 245 -39.42 47.61 43.55
C SER A 245 -39.40 47.92 42.06
N ALA A 246 -40.55 48.36 41.56
CA ALA A 246 -40.90 48.46 40.16
C ALA A 246 -39.92 49.29 39.33
N THR A 247 -39.13 48.65 38.47
CA THR A 247 -38.73 49.14 37.14
C THR A 247 -38.19 47.96 36.32
N GLU A 248 -38.90 47.56 35.26
CA GLU A 248 -38.53 46.43 34.40
C GLU A 248 -37.27 46.73 33.58
N VAL A 249 -36.32 45.78 33.56
CA VAL A 249 -35.19 45.76 32.64
C VAL A 249 -35.56 44.87 31.46
N SER A 250 -35.93 45.49 30.34
CA SER A 250 -36.01 44.83 29.04
C SER A 250 -34.67 45.02 28.34
N GLU A 251 -33.84 43.98 28.32
CA GLU A 251 -32.62 43.98 27.49
C GLU A 251 -32.94 43.34 26.13
N ASN A 252 -32.92 44.19 25.10
CA ASN A 252 -33.07 43.82 23.71
C ASN A 252 -31.82 43.01 23.29
N LEU A 253 -31.93 41.68 23.16
CA LEU A 253 -30.89 40.90 22.50
C LEU A 253 -30.97 41.23 21.00
N GLY A 254 -29.88 41.78 20.47
CA GLY A 254 -29.85 42.56 19.23
C GLY A 254 -30.47 41.92 17.99
N SER A 255 -30.74 42.78 17.01
CA SER A 255 -31.48 42.56 15.76
C SER A 255 -30.80 41.65 14.72
N THR A 256 -29.98 40.68 15.12
CA THR A 256 -29.18 39.87 14.17
C THR A 256 -29.49 38.37 14.19
N SER A 257 -30.39 37.86 15.03
CA SER A 257 -30.87 36.48 14.91
C SER A 257 -32.19 36.44 14.14
N GLN A 258 -32.24 35.64 13.06
CA GLN A 258 -33.46 35.36 12.28
C GLN A 258 -34.60 34.74 13.11
N TYR A 259 -34.33 34.38 14.36
CA TYR A 259 -35.29 34.02 15.37
C TYR A 259 -34.97 34.84 16.63
N GLY A 260 -35.74 35.89 16.90
CA GLY A 260 -35.62 36.63 18.16
C GLY A 260 -36.01 35.70 19.31
N ALA A 261 -35.11 35.51 20.29
CA ALA A 261 -35.47 34.85 21.53
C ALA A 261 -36.06 35.90 22.48
N CYS A 262 -37.26 35.64 22.99
CA CYS A 262 -37.94 36.54 23.92
C CYS A 262 -37.83 35.97 25.34
N PHE A 263 -37.17 36.70 26.23
CA PHE A 263 -37.05 36.33 27.64
C PHE A 263 -37.87 37.31 28.50
N LEU A 264 -38.95 36.81 29.10
CA LEU A 264 -39.75 37.54 30.09
C LEU A 264 -39.54 36.87 31.45
N THR A 265 -38.84 37.57 32.34
CA THR A 265 -38.47 37.04 33.66
C THR A 265 -39.58 37.27 34.70
N LYS A 266 -40.41 38.30 34.50
CA LYS A 266 -41.62 38.59 35.28
C LYS A 266 -42.54 39.53 34.47
N PHE A 267 -43.84 39.28 34.48
CA PHE A 267 -44.86 40.20 33.98
C PHE A 267 -45.95 40.30 35.05
N GLU A 268 -46.08 41.47 35.69
CA GLU A 268 -47.14 41.75 36.66
C GLU A 268 -48.20 42.62 36.00
N VAL A 269 -49.38 42.05 35.78
CA VAL A 269 -50.55 42.83 35.37
C VAL A 269 -51.09 43.49 36.63
N ASN A 270 -50.99 44.81 36.74
CA ASN A 270 -51.72 45.55 37.78
C ASN A 270 -53.23 45.30 37.60
N GLU A 271 -53.99 45.32 38.70
CA GLU A 271 -55.42 44.94 38.81
C GLU A 271 -56.37 45.68 37.83
N ASN A 272 -55.87 46.67 37.07
CA ASN A 272 -56.61 47.44 36.07
C ASN A 272 -56.30 47.09 34.60
N GLY A 273 -55.64 45.95 34.32
CA GLY A 273 -55.83 45.16 33.09
C GLY A 273 -55.64 45.85 31.73
N SER A 274 -54.76 46.85 31.57
CA SER A 274 -54.70 47.62 30.29
C SER A 274 -53.30 47.92 29.74
N GLY A 275 -52.24 47.32 30.26
CA GLY A 275 -50.88 47.56 29.75
C GLY A 275 -50.40 46.48 28.79
N ALA A 276 -50.74 46.56 27.49
CA ALA A 276 -49.96 45.84 26.48
C ALA A 276 -48.55 46.46 26.45
N VAL A 277 -47.52 45.66 26.72
CA VAL A 277 -46.13 46.12 26.69
C VAL A 277 -45.54 45.75 25.33
N ASP A 278 -45.19 46.77 24.53
CA ASP A 278 -44.44 46.60 23.28
C ASP A 278 -43.01 47.10 23.48
N LYS A 279 -42.06 46.16 23.45
CA LYS A 279 -40.62 46.46 23.55
C LYS A 279 -39.91 45.98 22.29
N GLY A 280 -40.33 46.49 21.13
CA GLY A 280 -39.55 46.53 19.89
C GLY A 280 -39.34 45.20 19.15
N GLY A 281 -39.19 44.09 19.88
CA GLY A 281 -39.09 42.71 19.37
C GLY A 281 -40.02 41.71 20.08
N CYS A 282 -40.58 42.10 21.24
CA CYS A 282 -41.45 41.26 22.06
C CYS A 282 -42.68 42.05 22.53
N ARG A 283 -43.84 41.39 22.57
CA ARG A 283 -45.05 41.95 23.16
C ARG A 283 -45.87 40.93 23.95
N VAL A 284 -46.52 41.39 25.01
CA VAL A 284 -47.56 40.64 25.72
C VAL A 284 -48.89 41.36 25.50
N TYR A 285 -49.90 40.65 25.00
CA TYR A 285 -51.20 41.21 24.65
C TYR A 285 -52.33 40.23 24.94
N GLN A 286 -53.55 40.75 25.06
CA GLN A 286 -54.75 39.93 25.10
C GLN A 286 -55.37 39.80 23.71
N SER A 287 -55.75 38.57 23.36
CA SER A 287 -56.58 38.27 22.19
C SER A 287 -57.57 37.19 22.60
N GLU A 288 -58.87 37.41 22.29
CA GLU A 288 -59.94 36.46 22.63
C GLU A 288 -60.02 36.11 24.14
N GLY A 289 -59.67 37.07 25.01
CA GLY A 289 -59.69 36.86 26.46
C GLY A 289 -58.52 36.04 27.02
N GLN A 290 -57.54 35.66 26.19
CA GLN A 290 -56.32 34.98 26.64
C GLN A 290 -55.08 35.87 26.49
N TRP A 291 -54.17 35.77 27.46
CA TRP A 291 -52.86 36.40 27.37
C TRP A 291 -51.97 35.63 26.40
N LYS A 292 -51.38 36.35 25.45
CA LYS A 292 -50.49 35.81 24.42
C LYS A 292 -49.14 36.52 24.44
N LEU A 293 -48.09 35.79 24.07
CA LEU A 293 -46.76 36.30 23.82
C LEU A 293 -46.54 36.37 22.30
N GLY A 294 -46.15 37.54 21.80
CA GLY A 294 -45.78 37.74 20.40
C GLY A 294 -44.31 38.12 20.26
N VAL A 295 -43.65 37.55 19.25
CA VAL A 295 -42.30 37.93 18.82
C VAL A 295 -42.37 38.55 17.43
N LYS A 296 -41.66 39.65 17.22
CA LYS A 296 -41.68 40.40 15.97
C LYS A 296 -40.88 39.65 14.91
N SER A 297 -41.54 39.19 13.85
CA SER A 297 -40.88 38.48 12.73
C SER A 297 -40.48 39.42 11.59
N SER A 298 -41.14 40.57 11.45
CA SER A 298 -40.80 41.62 10.48
C SER A 298 -41.25 42.99 11.00
N ALA A 299 -41.07 44.07 10.22
CA ALA A 299 -41.49 45.41 10.62
C ALA A 299 -42.98 45.49 11.03
N THR A 300 -43.83 44.64 10.44
CA THR A 300 -45.28 44.65 10.59
C THR A 300 -45.89 43.30 11.03
N GLU A 301 -45.13 42.19 11.00
CA GLU A 301 -45.65 40.86 11.36
C GLU A 301 -45.14 40.38 12.71
N TRP A 302 -46.01 39.64 13.41
CA TRP A 302 -45.77 39.05 14.71
C TRP A 302 -46.11 37.56 14.68
N VAL A 303 -45.23 36.75 15.27
CA VAL A 303 -45.45 35.31 15.48
C VAL A 303 -45.92 35.10 16.91
N GLU A 304 -47.05 34.41 17.07
CA GLU A 304 -47.56 34.01 18.38
C GLU A 304 -46.72 32.84 18.92
N CYS A 305 -46.17 33.01 20.13
CA CYS A 305 -45.48 31.94 20.82
C CYS A 305 -46.43 31.30 21.85
N SER A 306 -46.55 29.98 21.80
CA SER A 306 -47.18 29.22 22.89
C SER A 306 -46.21 29.18 24.07
N ALA A 307 -46.52 29.92 25.13
CA ALA A 307 -45.79 29.82 26.38
C ALA A 307 -46.28 28.57 27.13
N ARG A 308 -45.37 27.66 27.48
CA ARG A 308 -45.66 26.53 28.40
C ARG A 308 -45.02 26.86 29.73
N CYS A 309 -45.82 27.04 30.77
CA CYS A 309 -45.29 27.18 32.13
C CYS A 309 -44.58 25.88 32.51
N ILE A 310 -43.27 25.94 32.71
CA ILE A 310 -42.51 24.85 33.33
C ILE A 310 -42.51 25.19 34.82
N GLY A 311 -43.37 24.51 35.59
CA GLY A 311 -43.31 24.59 37.05
C GLY A 311 -41.99 23.98 37.53
N GLN A 312 -41.35 24.64 38.49
CA GLN A 312 -40.32 24.00 39.32
C GLN A 312 -40.98 23.00 40.27
#